data_AF-W8AU47-F1
#
_entry.id   AF-W8AU47-F1
#
_cell.length_a   1.000
_cell.length_b   1.000
_cell.length_c   1.000
_cell.angle_alpha   90.00
_cell.angle_beta   90.00
_cell.angle_gamma   90.00
#
_symmetry.space_group_name_H-M   'P 1'
#
loop_
_entity.id
_entity.type
_entity.pdbx_description
1 polymer ?
#
loop_
_entity_poly.entity_id
_entity_poly.type
_entity_poly.pdbx_seq_one_letter_code
_entity_poly.pdbx_strand_id
1 'polypeptide(L)'
;MLATISPANVNIDETLATLRYACQARTIVNRVKVNESPHDKIIRELRAEVDRLKSLRNEYERQRRLSGNNNPTPRKIIIETSVDDCEVEALRQQLADRERELERAQKSWMQRVKEAEEQRKTELRFLRRKGLALELSTDQKHACLVNLTADAILSNTLFYILPQGQVKIGRTRTSRY
;
A
#
# COMPACT_ATOMS: atom_id res chain seq x y z
N MET A 1 -18.20 1.97 15.95
CA MET A 1 -18.60 0.93 16.91
C MET A 1 -19.95 0.37 16.47
N LEU A 2 -20.11 -0.95 16.47
CA LEU A 2 -21.40 -1.60 16.25
C LEU A 2 -21.78 -2.30 17.55
N ALA A 3 -22.96 -1.99 18.08
CA ALA A 3 -23.48 -2.57 19.32
C ALA A 3 -24.57 -3.60 18.97
N THR A 4 -24.32 -4.86 19.28
CA THR A 4 -25.27 -5.96 19.09
C THR A 4 -26.04 -6.18 20.39
N ILE A 5 -27.37 -6.18 20.31
CA ILE A 5 -28.25 -6.34 21.47
C ILE A 5 -29.27 -7.45 21.23
N SER A 6 -29.77 -8.04 22.32
CA SER A 6 -30.82 -9.07 22.26
C SER A 6 -32.18 -8.44 22.56
N PRO A 7 -33.23 -8.72 21.77
CA PRO A 7 -34.56 -8.18 22.02
C PRO A 7 -35.33 -8.91 23.14
N ALA A 8 -34.78 -9.99 23.71
CA ALA A 8 -35.44 -10.78 24.74
C ALA A 8 -35.52 -10.03 26.08
N ASN A 9 -36.65 -10.13 26.79
CA ASN A 9 -36.87 -9.41 28.05
C ASN A 9 -35.88 -9.82 29.16
N VAL A 10 -35.38 -11.06 29.12
CA VAL A 10 -34.40 -11.59 30.08
C VAL A 10 -33.05 -10.86 29.99
N ASN A 11 -32.77 -10.20 28.86
CA ASN A 11 -31.48 -9.55 28.58
C ASN A 11 -31.58 -8.02 28.63
N ILE A 12 -32.61 -7.45 29.26
CA ILE A 12 -32.83 -6.00 29.31
C ILE A 12 -31.67 -5.28 29.99
N ASP A 13 -31.16 -5.80 31.10
CA ASP A 13 -30.08 -5.15 31.85
C ASP A 13 -28.76 -5.11 31.05
N GLU A 14 -28.40 -6.23 30.40
CA GLU A 14 -27.23 -6.33 29.52
C GLU A 14 -27.36 -5.46 28.27
N THR A 15 -28.56 -5.41 27.70
CA THR A 15 -28.89 -4.54 26.56
C THR A 15 -28.72 -3.08 26.94
N LEU A 16 -29.18 -2.69 28.13
CA LEU A 16 -29.07 -1.33 28.63
C LEU A 16 -27.61 -0.95 28.94
N ALA A 17 -26.82 -1.87 29.49
CA ALA A 17 -25.38 -1.68 29.68
C ALA A 17 -24.64 -1.46 28.33
N THR A 18 -24.97 -2.29 27.34
CA THR A 18 -24.41 -2.18 25.97
C THR A 18 -24.76 -0.84 25.32
N LEU A 19 -26.01 -0.39 25.45
CA LEU A 19 -26.45 0.90 24.93
C LEU A 19 -25.78 2.08 25.64
N ARG A 20 -25.65 2.03 26.97
CA ARG A 20 -24.91 3.06 27.73
C ARG A 20 -23.47 3.17 27.25
N TYR A 21 -22.79 2.04 27.08
CA TYR A 21 -21.42 2.03 26.57
C TYR A 21 -21.34 2.58 25.15
N ALA A 22 -22.30 2.24 24.27
CA ALA A 22 -22.37 2.81 22.92
C ALA A 22 -22.57 4.33 22.94
N CYS A 23 -23.41 4.85 23.84
CA CYS A 23 -23.58 6.30 24.03
C CYS A 23 -22.28 6.98 24.47
N GLN A 24 -21.51 6.35 25.36
CA GLN A 24 -20.22 6.85 25.80
C GLN A 24 -19.19 6.80 24.66
N ALA A 25 -19.12 5.70 23.91
CA ALA A 25 -18.20 5.55 22.78
C ALA A 25 -18.43 6.61 21.68
N ARG A 26 -19.68 7.07 21.50
CA ARG A 26 -20.01 8.18 20.59
C ARG A 26 -19.31 9.49 20.96
N THR A 27 -18.99 9.70 22.24
CA THR A 27 -18.31 10.93 22.71
C THR A 27 -16.81 10.92 22.43
N ILE A 28 -16.23 9.79 22.04
CA ILE A 28 -14.80 9.67 21.76
C ILE A 28 -14.49 10.36 20.42
N VAL A 29 -13.67 11.42 20.47
CA VAL A 29 -13.22 12.15 19.28
C VAL A 29 -11.89 11.59 18.79
N ASN A 30 -11.91 10.89 17.65
CA ASN A 30 -10.71 10.42 16.99
C ASN A 30 -10.14 11.48 16.06
N ARG A 31 -8.84 11.79 16.19
CA ARG A 31 -8.10 12.59 15.21
C ARG A 31 -7.50 11.68 14.17
N VAL A 32 -8.07 11.67 12.97
CA VAL A 32 -7.60 10.84 11.87
C VAL A 32 -6.38 11.50 11.22
N LYS A 33 -5.28 10.76 11.14
CA LYS A 33 -4.08 11.13 10.38
C LYS A 33 -3.82 10.06 9.34
N VAL A 34 -3.41 10.45 8.14
CA VAL A 34 -2.91 9.51 7.13
C VAL A 34 -1.72 8.78 7.74
N ASN A 35 -1.85 7.45 7.87
CA ASN A 35 -0.78 6.62 8.39
C ASN A 35 0.25 6.38 7.28
N GLU A 36 1.18 7.32 7.13
CA GLU A 36 2.34 7.15 6.25
C GLU A 36 3.28 6.12 6.86
N SER A 37 3.70 5.13 6.07
CA SER A 37 4.77 4.24 6.50
C SER A 37 6.07 5.05 6.71
N PRO A 38 7.00 4.59 7.56
CA PRO A 38 8.28 5.29 7.73
C PRO A 38 9.03 5.45 6.39
N HIS A 39 8.85 4.50 5.46
CA HIS A 39 9.44 4.57 4.13
C HIS A 39 8.78 5.64 3.26
N ASP A 40 7.44 5.71 3.25
CA ASP A 40 6.70 6.73 2.49
C ASP A 40 6.99 8.14 3.01
N LYS A 41 7.14 8.28 4.33
CA LYS A 41 7.55 9.54 4.97
C LYS A 41 8.93 9.97 4.48
N ILE A 42 9.90 9.06 4.45
CA ILE A 42 11.26 9.34 3.93
C ILE A 42 11.20 9.77 2.46
N ILE A 43 10.44 9.05 1.62
CA ILE A 43 10.31 9.39 0.20
C ILE A 43 9.64 10.77 0.03
N ARG A 44 8.61 11.09 0.83
CA ARG A 44 7.95 12.40 0.81
C ARG A 44 8.90 13.53 1.21
N GLU A 45 9.68 13.33 2.27
CA GLU A 45 10.68 14.30 2.73
C GLU A 45 11.80 14.50 1.70
N LEU A 46 12.31 13.41 1.11
CA LEU A 46 13.31 13.49 0.04
C LEU A 46 12.76 14.22 -1.20
N ARG A 47 11.51 13.95 -1.61
CA ARG A 47 10.86 14.67 -2.72
C ARG A 47 10.73 16.16 -2.43
N ALA A 48 10.23 16.50 -1.24
CA ALA A 48 10.06 17.90 -0.82
C ALA A 48 11.41 18.63 -0.78
N GLU A 49 12.47 17.98 -0.30
CA GLU A 49 13.81 18.57 -0.26
C GLU A 49 14.41 18.74 -1.66
N VAL A 50 14.24 17.76 -2.55
CA VAL A 50 14.64 17.90 -3.96
C VAL A 50 13.93 19.07 -4.63
N ASP A 51 12.63 19.24 -4.42
CA ASP A 51 11.86 20.35 -5.00
C ASP A 51 12.27 21.70 -4.40
N ARG A 52 12.55 21.76 -3.09
CA ARG A 52 13.10 22.94 -2.41
C ARG A 52 14.46 23.33 -2.99
N LEU A 53 15.39 22.38 -3.11
CA LEU A 53 16.73 22.63 -3.65
C LEU A 53 16.69 23.03 -5.13
N LYS A 54 15.81 22.42 -5.93
CA LYS A 54 15.56 22.83 -7.33
C LYS A 54 15.09 24.28 -7.41
N SER A 55 14.16 24.67 -6.54
CA SER A 55 13.62 26.02 -6.50
C SER A 55 14.70 27.04 -6.09
N LEU A 56 15.48 26.72 -5.07
CA LEU A 56 16.58 27.57 -4.60
C LEU A 56 17.63 27.78 -5.69
N ARG A 57 18.10 26.70 -6.33
CA ARG A 57 19.03 26.77 -7.45
C ARG A 57 18.50 27.65 -8.58
N ASN A 58 17.24 27.45 -8.98
CA ASN A 58 16.62 28.23 -10.06
C ASN A 58 16.56 29.73 -9.71
N GLU A 59 16.34 30.08 -8.45
CA GLU A 59 16.34 31.47 -7.97
C GLU A 59 17.75 32.08 -8.03
N TYR A 60 18.78 31.36 -7.58
CA TYR A 60 20.18 31.80 -7.72
C TYR A 60 20.58 31.98 -9.19
N GLU A 61 20.20 31.05 -10.08
CA GLU A 61 20.46 31.16 -11.51
C GLU A 61 19.72 32.35 -12.15
N ARG A 62 18.50 32.65 -11.69
CA ARG A 62 17.72 33.82 -12.14
C ARG A 62 18.38 35.13 -11.68
N GLN A 63 18.80 35.23 -10.43
CA GLN A 63 19.51 36.40 -9.91
C GLN A 63 20.82 36.64 -10.66
N ARG A 64 21.54 35.57 -11.01
CA ARG A 64 22.75 35.66 -11.85
C ARG A 64 22.48 36.23 -13.24
N ARG A 65 21.38 35.82 -13.89
CA ARG A 65 20.97 36.35 -15.20
C ARG A 65 20.58 37.83 -15.15
N LEU A 66 19.98 38.29 -14.05
CA LEU A 66 19.59 39.69 -13.85
C LEU A 66 20.79 40.59 -13.57
N SER A 67 21.80 40.08 -12.86
CA SER A 67 23.05 40.82 -12.57
C SER A 67 23.98 40.94 -13.80
N GLY A 68 23.88 40.03 -14.77
CA GLY A 68 24.70 40.05 -16.00
C GLY A 68 24.31 41.06 -17.08
N ASN A 69 23.21 41.80 -16.91
CA ASN A 69 22.69 42.74 -17.92
C ASN A 69 22.96 44.20 -17.48
N ASN A 70 24.17 44.70 -17.75
CA ASN A 70 24.63 46.05 -17.42
C ASN A 70 23.81 47.14 -18.15
N ASN A 71 23.17 48.02 -17.37
CA ASN A 71 22.93 49.42 -17.76
C ASN A 71 23.61 50.29 -16.68
N PRO A 72 24.58 51.17 -17.02
CA PRO A 72 25.34 51.91 -16.02
C PRO A 72 24.58 53.17 -15.61
N THR A 73 23.95 53.17 -14.44
CA THR A 73 23.61 54.41 -13.73
C THR A 73 24.06 54.30 -12.27
N PRO A 74 24.68 55.36 -11.69
CA PRO A 74 25.28 55.25 -10.38
C PRO A 74 24.28 55.66 -9.30
N ARG A 75 23.96 54.74 -8.38
CA ARG A 75 24.16 54.90 -6.92
C ARG A 75 23.24 53.97 -6.11
N LYS A 76 23.86 53.48 -5.04
CA LYS A 76 23.33 53.05 -3.73
C LYS A 76 23.12 51.53 -3.52
N ILE A 77 23.89 51.07 -2.54
CA ILE A 77 23.89 49.80 -1.81
C ILE A 77 24.61 48.65 -2.55
N ILE A 78 25.92 48.60 -2.31
CA ILE A 78 26.73 47.40 -2.43
C ILE A 78 26.17 46.41 -1.40
N ILE A 79 25.28 45.51 -1.82
CA ILE A 79 25.07 44.24 -1.14
C ILE A 79 25.99 43.29 -1.89
N GLU A 80 27.09 42.89 -1.24
CA GLU A 80 27.93 41.76 -1.66
C GLU A 80 27.02 40.55 -1.91
N THR A 81 26.61 40.39 -3.15
CA THR A 81 25.90 39.21 -3.64
C THR A 81 26.68 38.75 -4.87
N SER A 82 28.00 38.56 -4.70
CA SER A 82 28.68 37.59 -5.55
C SER A 82 28.02 36.26 -5.20
N VAL A 83 27.12 35.82 -6.07
CA VAL A 83 26.63 34.45 -6.05
C VAL A 83 27.88 33.59 -6.22
N ASP A 84 28.40 33.07 -5.11
CA ASP A 84 29.63 32.31 -5.11
C ASP A 84 29.38 31.07 -5.98
N ASP A 85 30.11 30.91 -7.08
CA ASP A 85 29.96 29.74 -7.94
C ASP A 85 30.21 28.43 -7.15
N CYS A 86 30.98 28.50 -6.06
CA CYS A 86 31.11 27.43 -5.07
C CYS A 86 29.79 27.06 -4.37
N GLU A 87 28.94 28.04 -4.05
CA GLU A 87 27.63 27.80 -3.40
C GLU A 87 26.65 27.14 -4.37
N VAL A 88 26.63 27.57 -5.64
CA VAL A 88 25.80 26.95 -6.69
C VAL A 88 26.24 25.52 -6.97
N GLU A 89 27.55 25.26 -7.03
CA GLU A 89 28.08 23.91 -7.25
C GLU A 89 27.85 23.00 -6.03
N ALA A 90 27.93 23.53 -4.81
CA ALA A 90 27.55 22.81 -3.59
C ALA A 90 26.07 22.41 -3.61
N LEU A 91 25.16 23.31 -4.02
CA LEU A 91 23.74 23.00 -4.17
C LEU A 91 23.48 21.92 -5.23
N ARG A 92 24.22 21.93 -6.34
CA ARG A 92 24.15 20.88 -7.37
C ARG A 92 24.55 19.52 -6.83
N GLN A 93 25.64 19.46 -6.07
CA GLN A 93 26.12 18.22 -5.48
C GLN A 93 25.11 17.65 -4.47
N GLN A 94 24.56 18.50 -3.59
CA GLN A 94 23.54 18.10 -2.62
C GLN A 94 22.27 17.57 -3.30
N LEU A 95 21.82 18.23 -4.36
CA LEU A 95 20.65 17.81 -5.13
C LEU A 95 20.90 16.44 -5.81
N ALA A 96 22.08 16.23 -6.39
CA ALA A 96 22.46 14.96 -7.00
C ALA A 96 22.54 13.81 -5.97
N ASP A 97 23.00 14.09 -4.75
CA ASP A 97 23.03 13.11 -3.66
C ASP A 97 21.61 12.69 -3.22
N ARG A 98 20.73 13.66 -2.99
CA ARG A 98 19.34 13.41 -2.58
C ARG A 98 18.53 12.70 -3.67
N GLU A 99 18.71 13.07 -4.94
CA GLU A 99 18.06 12.37 -6.06
C GLU A 99 18.51 10.91 -6.16
N ARG A 100 19.81 10.62 -5.94
CA ARG A 100 20.32 9.25 -5.89
C ARG A 100 19.73 8.44 -4.74
N GLU A 101 19.62 9.03 -3.55
CA GLU A 101 19.00 8.37 -2.39
C GLU A 101 17.52 8.02 -2.66
N LEU A 102 16.79 8.96 -3.26
CA LEU A 102 15.39 8.76 -3.66
C LEU A 102 15.27 7.64 -4.69
N GLU A 103 16.13 7.61 -5.71
CA GLU A 103 16.09 6.58 -6.75
C GLU A 103 16.41 5.19 -6.17
N ARG A 104 17.37 5.08 -5.24
CA ARG A 104 17.69 3.82 -4.55
C ARG A 104 16.49 3.31 -3.74
N ALA A 105 15.83 4.20 -2.99
CA ALA A 105 14.64 3.85 -2.22
C ALA A 105 13.53 3.33 -3.15
N GLN A 106 13.29 3.99 -4.29
CA GLN A 106 12.30 3.56 -5.27
C GLN A 106 12.66 2.22 -5.93
N LYS A 107 13.93 2.01 -6.31
CA LYS A 107 14.40 0.74 -6.90
C LYS A 107 14.21 -0.43 -5.93
N SER A 108 14.58 -0.23 -4.65
CA SER A 108 14.39 -1.25 -3.61
C SER A 108 12.91 -1.59 -3.40
N TRP A 109 12.03 -0.58 -3.38
CA TRP A 109 10.58 -0.80 -3.28
C TRP A 109 10.02 -1.58 -4.49
N MET A 110 10.36 -1.17 -5.72
CA MET A 110 9.93 -1.87 -6.93
C MET A 110 10.38 -3.33 -6.95
N GLN A 111 11.59 -3.61 -6.47
CA GLN A 111 12.07 -4.97 -6.34
C GLN A 111 11.23 -5.79 -5.35
N ARG A 112 10.92 -5.24 -4.17
CA ARG A 112 10.06 -5.90 -3.18
C ARG A 112 8.65 -6.16 -3.72
N VAL A 113 8.08 -5.21 -4.46
CA VAL A 113 6.77 -5.38 -5.12
C VAL A 113 6.83 -6.52 -6.13
N LYS A 114 7.87 -6.53 -6.98
CA LYS A 114 8.06 -7.60 -7.98
C LYS A 114 8.26 -8.97 -7.34
N GLU A 115 9.04 -9.06 -6.26
CA GLU A 115 9.23 -10.29 -5.50
C GLU A 115 7.90 -10.78 -4.89
N ALA A 116 7.11 -9.87 -4.30
CA ALA A 116 5.78 -10.20 -3.76
C ALA A 116 4.80 -10.65 -4.86
N GLU A 117 4.83 -10.02 -6.04
CA GLU A 117 4.02 -10.43 -7.20
C GLU A 117 4.41 -11.82 -7.72
N GLU A 118 5.71 -12.12 -7.82
CA GLU A 118 6.18 -13.45 -8.22
C GLU A 118 5.85 -14.52 -7.18
N GLN A 119 5.97 -14.21 -5.89
CA GLN A 119 5.50 -15.10 -4.81
C GLN A 119 3.99 -15.37 -4.96
N ARG A 120 3.18 -14.32 -5.10
CA ARG A 120 1.73 -14.47 -5.35
C ARG A 120 1.44 -15.31 -6.59
N LYS A 121 2.18 -15.11 -7.68
CA LYS A 121 2.01 -15.85 -8.95
C LYS A 121 2.44 -17.31 -8.83
N THR A 122 3.48 -17.61 -8.07
CA THR A 122 3.93 -18.99 -7.81
C THR A 122 2.94 -19.72 -6.90
N GLU A 123 2.47 -19.08 -5.84
CA GLU A 123 1.40 -19.61 -4.96
C GLU A 123 0.12 -19.86 -5.75
N LEU A 124 -0.32 -18.91 -6.57
CA LEU A 124 -1.51 -19.08 -7.39
C LEU A 124 -1.36 -20.24 -8.38
N ARG A 125 -0.19 -20.38 -9.03
CA ARG A 125 0.12 -21.52 -9.90
C ARG A 125 0.09 -22.85 -9.13
N PHE A 126 0.62 -22.86 -7.90
CA PHE A 126 0.62 -24.04 -7.04
C PHE A 126 -0.79 -24.44 -6.63
N LEU A 127 -1.62 -23.47 -6.22
CA LEU A 127 -3.03 -23.69 -5.89
C LEU A 127 -3.82 -24.15 -7.12
N ARG A 128 -3.55 -23.60 -8.32
CA ARG A 128 -4.17 -24.05 -9.57
C ARG A 128 -3.83 -25.50 -9.88
N ARG A 129 -2.56 -25.89 -9.73
CA ARG A 129 -2.11 -27.29 -9.90
C ARG A 129 -2.77 -28.24 -8.89
N LYS A 130 -3.01 -27.77 -7.67
CA LYS A 130 -3.73 -28.52 -6.63
C LYS A 130 -5.26 -28.46 -6.79
N GLY A 131 -5.79 -27.74 -7.78
CA GLY A 131 -7.23 -27.60 -8.00
C GLY A 131 -7.96 -26.72 -6.98
N LEU A 132 -7.23 -25.90 -6.21
CA LEU A 132 -7.78 -25.04 -5.15
C LEU A 132 -8.01 -23.60 -5.62
N ALA A 133 -7.26 -23.13 -6.62
CA ALA A 133 -7.46 -21.83 -7.24
C ALA A 133 -8.00 -22.03 -8.65
N LEU A 134 -9.31 -21.85 -8.81
CA LEU A 134 -9.95 -21.69 -10.11
C LEU A 134 -10.23 -20.21 -10.32
N GLU A 135 -9.68 -19.66 -11.40
CA GLU A 135 -10.32 -18.53 -12.05
C GLU A 135 -11.59 -19.09 -12.69
N LEU A 136 -12.75 -18.80 -12.09
CA LEU A 136 -14.07 -18.99 -12.71
C LEU A 136 -14.21 -18.01 -13.88
N SER A 137 -13.29 -18.08 -14.85
CA SER A 137 -13.45 -17.41 -16.12
C SER A 137 -14.56 -18.14 -16.86
N THR A 138 -15.54 -17.38 -17.36
CA THR A 138 -16.72 -17.88 -18.07
C THR A 138 -16.39 -18.76 -19.28
N ASP A 139 -15.14 -18.73 -19.73
CA ASP A 139 -14.66 -19.39 -20.95
C ASP A 139 -14.02 -20.77 -20.70
N GLN A 140 -13.61 -21.10 -19.46
CA GLN A 140 -13.04 -22.42 -19.13
C GLN A 140 -14.10 -23.33 -18.49
N LYS A 141 -14.79 -24.12 -19.33
CA LYS A 141 -15.81 -25.08 -18.89
C LYS A 141 -15.17 -26.34 -18.29
N HIS A 142 -14.82 -26.29 -17.01
CA HIS A 142 -14.46 -27.48 -16.23
C HIS A 142 -15.70 -28.09 -15.58
N ALA A 143 -15.89 -29.41 -15.71
CA ALA A 143 -16.93 -30.12 -14.97
C ALA A 143 -16.59 -30.11 -13.47
N CYS A 144 -17.54 -29.72 -12.63
CA CYS A 144 -17.35 -29.67 -11.18
C CYS A 144 -18.59 -30.19 -10.45
N LEU A 145 -18.40 -30.69 -9.23
CA LEU A 145 -19.46 -31.02 -8.28
C LEU A 145 -19.53 -29.92 -7.24
N VAL A 146 -20.68 -29.29 -7.07
CA VAL A 146 -20.92 -28.29 -6.03
C VAL A 146 -21.53 -28.99 -4.83
N ASN A 147 -20.93 -28.79 -3.65
CA ASN A 147 -21.48 -29.32 -2.42
C ASN A 147 -22.64 -28.42 -1.95
N LEU A 148 -23.87 -28.96 -1.98
CA LEU A 148 -25.10 -28.24 -1.62
C LEU A 148 -25.50 -28.42 -0.14
N THR A 149 -24.71 -29.14 0.66
CA THR A 149 -25.02 -29.31 2.08
C THR A 149 -24.93 -27.98 2.82
N ALA A 150 -25.98 -27.63 3.57
CA ALA A 150 -26.05 -26.39 4.34
C ALA A 150 -25.12 -26.35 5.57
N ASP A 151 -24.58 -27.50 6.00
CA ASP A 151 -23.71 -27.61 7.17
C ASP A 151 -22.26 -27.25 6.86
N ALA A 152 -21.78 -26.17 7.48
CA ALA A 152 -20.44 -25.61 7.29
C ALA A 152 -19.29 -26.53 7.75
N ILE A 153 -19.57 -27.56 8.55
CA ILE A 153 -18.56 -28.36 9.28
C ILE A 153 -18.31 -29.73 8.63
N LEU A 154 -19.20 -30.20 7.74
CA LEU A 154 -19.26 -31.62 7.38
C LEU A 154 -18.27 -32.05 6.29
N SER A 155 -17.90 -31.15 5.37
CA SER A 155 -16.98 -31.49 4.26
C SER A 155 -15.81 -30.52 4.08
N ASN A 156 -15.88 -29.32 4.68
CA ASN A 156 -14.97 -28.19 4.46
C ASN A 156 -14.64 -27.90 2.98
N THR A 157 -15.44 -28.43 2.04
CA THR A 157 -15.17 -28.39 0.61
C THR A 157 -16.42 -27.94 -0.12
N LEU A 158 -16.36 -26.76 -0.74
CA LEU A 158 -17.49 -26.13 -1.42
C LEU A 158 -17.73 -26.70 -2.83
N PHE A 159 -16.67 -27.08 -3.54
CA PHE A 159 -16.76 -27.70 -4.86
C PHE A 159 -15.59 -28.67 -5.12
N TYR A 160 -15.81 -29.67 -5.97
CA TYR A 160 -14.80 -30.61 -6.45
C TYR A 160 -14.66 -30.49 -7.97
N ILE A 161 -13.44 -30.32 -8.46
CA ILE A 161 -13.16 -30.30 -9.91
C ILE A 161 -13.02 -31.75 -10.39
N LEU A 162 -13.73 -32.10 -11.47
CA LEU A 162 -13.62 -33.42 -12.08
C LEU A 162 -12.51 -33.39 -13.16
N PRO A 163 -11.37 -34.08 -12.95
CA PRO A 163 -10.37 -34.23 -13.99
C PRO A 163 -10.89 -35.10 -15.14
N GLN A 164 -10.24 -35.03 -16.30
CA GLN A 164 -10.54 -35.93 -17.42
C GLN A 164 -10.16 -37.37 -17.06
N GLY A 165 -11.07 -38.33 -17.33
CA GLY A 165 -10.89 -39.74 -17.04
C GLY A 165 -11.85 -40.27 -15.97
N GLN A 166 -11.56 -41.45 -15.42
CA GLN A 166 -12.39 -42.05 -14.38
C GLN A 166 -12.07 -41.47 -12.99
N VAL A 167 -13.08 -40.89 -12.35
CA VAL A 167 -13.02 -40.40 -10.96
C VAL A 167 -13.80 -41.35 -10.07
N LYS A 168 -13.15 -41.92 -9.05
CA LYS A 168 -13.79 -42.79 -8.07
C LYS A 168 -14.15 -41.98 -6.83
N ILE A 169 -15.43 -42.01 -6.44
CA ILE A 169 -15.96 -41.30 -5.26
C ILE A 169 -16.54 -42.35 -4.31
N GLY A 170 -16.10 -42.33 -3.05
CA GLY A 170 -16.58 -43.27 -2.05
C GLY A 170 -15.70 -43.25 -0.80
N ARG A 171 -16.15 -43.96 0.23
CA ARG A 171 -15.40 -44.11 1.48
C ARG A 171 -14.13 -44.94 1.21
N THR A 172 -12.96 -44.46 1.62
CA THR A 172 -11.75 -45.30 1.61
C THR A 172 -12.01 -46.48 2.54
N ARG A 173 -12.04 -47.69 1.99
CA ARG A 173 -12.05 -48.90 2.83
C ARG A 173 -10.68 -48.97 3.49
N THR A 174 -10.54 -48.35 4.67
CA THR A 174 -9.47 -48.72 5.60
C THR A 174 -9.70 -50.19 5.92
N SER A 175 -8.91 -51.05 5.29
CA SER A 175 -8.76 -52.45 5.68
C SER A 175 -8.24 -52.45 7.11
N ARG A 176 -9.15 -52.57 8.09
CA ARG A 176 -8.79 -52.98 9.44
C ARG A 176 -8.88 -54.51 9.44
N TYR A 177 -7.73 -55.13 9.62
CA TYR A 177 -7.62 -56.48 10.16
C TYR A 177 -8.25 -56.54 11.55
#